data_AF-A0A0Q0S5P6-F1
#
_entry.id   AF-A0A0Q0S5P6-F1
#
_cell.length_a   1.000
_cell.length_b   1.000
_cell.length_c   1.000
_cell.angle_alpha   90.00
_cell.angle_beta   90.00
_cell.angle_gamma   90.00
#
_symmetry.space_group_name_H-M   'P 1'
#
loop_
_entity.id
_entity.type
_entity.pdbx_description
1 polymer ?
#
loop_
_entity_poly.entity_id
_entity_poly.type
_entity_poly.pdbx_seq_one_letter_code
_entity_poly.pdbx_strand_id
1 'polypeptide(L)' 'MNFNNDPSEETKNEWNNNPNNWIWGIFYYNPKDTRLFPSKRIKKLGWTINFANPNSVFLVLVVIAIILIVAAHL' A
#
# COMPACT_ATOMS: atom_id res chain seq x y z
N MET A 1 4.91 15.69 -20.84
CA MET A 1 4.09 15.15 -19.74
C MET A 1 4.98 15.05 -18.52
N ASN A 2 4.56 15.61 -17.38
CA ASN A 2 5.33 15.52 -16.14
C ASN A 2 5.19 14.08 -15.61
N PHE A 3 6.28 13.32 -15.60
CA PHE A 3 6.27 11.88 -15.28
C PHE A 3 6.23 11.58 -13.77
N ASN A 4 6.26 12.60 -12.92
CA ASN A 4 6.32 12.43 -11.47
C ASN A 4 5.00 12.87 -10.83
N ASN A 5 4.03 11.95 -10.80
CA ASN A 5 2.80 12.06 -10.02
C ASN A 5 2.99 11.57 -8.56
N ASP A 6 4.23 11.39 -8.10
CA ASP A 6 4.51 10.96 -6.73
C ASP A 6 4.21 12.15 -5.79
N PRO A 7 3.39 11.96 -4.74
CA PRO A 7 3.07 13.03 -3.80
C PRO A 7 4.33 13.56 -3.09
N SER A 8 4.28 14.81 -2.64
CA SER A 8 5.36 15.38 -1.83
C SER A 8 5.52 14.62 -0.51
N GLU A 9 6.70 14.69 0.10
CA GLU A 9 6.93 14.06 1.41
C GLU A 9 6.01 14.62 2.51
N GLU A 10 5.63 15.89 2.41
CA GLU A 10 4.65 16.50 3.30
C GLU A 10 3.28 15.83 3.17
N THR A 11 2.75 15.70 1.94
CA THR A 11 1.49 15.01 1.68
C THR A 11 1.54 13.54 2.11
N LYS A 12 2.66 12.85 1.87
CA LYS A 12 2.88 11.47 2.33
C LYS A 12 2.84 11.37 3.86
N ASN A 13 3.44 12.32 4.57
CA ASN A 13 3.43 12.38 6.02
C ASN A 13 2.04 12.70 6.58
N GLU A 14 1.32 13.64 5.97
CA GLU A 14 -0.06 13.97 6.33
C GLU A 14 -0.97 12.75 6.22
N TRP A 15 -0.93 12.05 5.08
CA TRP A 15 -1.73 10.85 4.88
C TRP A 15 -1.37 9.72 5.83
N ASN A 16 -0.08 9.54 6.13
CA ASN A 16 0.40 8.50 7.04
C ASN A 16 0.01 8.78 8.50
N ASN A 17 0.00 10.05 8.91
CA ASN A 17 -0.38 10.46 10.26
C ASN A 17 -1.89 10.61 10.46
N ASN A 18 -2.69 10.68 9.39
CA ASN A 18 -4.14 10.77 9.48
C ASN A 18 -4.76 9.43 9.93
N PRO A 19 -5.36 9.34 11.14
CA PRO A 19 -5.92 8.10 11.66
C PRO A 19 -7.08 7.55 10.81
N ASN A 20 -7.79 8.40 10.06
CA ASN A 20 -8.89 7.96 9.19
C ASN A 20 -8.43 7.11 8.01
N ASN A 21 -7.14 7.16 7.66
CA ASN A 21 -6.55 6.31 6.63
C ASN A 21 -6.13 4.94 7.19
N TRP A 22 -6.32 4.66 8.50
CA TRP A 22 -5.88 3.43 9.15
C TRP A 22 -7.06 2.69 9.78
N ILE A 23 -7.61 1.72 9.04
CA ILE A 23 -8.66 0.84 9.53
C ILE A 23 -8.08 -0.07 10.62
N TRP A 24 -8.70 -0.04 11.80
CA TRP A 24 -8.23 -0.71 13.02
C TRP A 24 -6.79 -0.39 13.43
N GLY A 25 -6.22 0.72 12.91
CA GLY A 25 -4.82 1.08 13.13
C GLY A 25 -3.79 0.23 12.37
N ILE A 26 -4.22 -0.70 11.51
CA ILE A 26 -3.34 -1.68 10.84
C ILE A 26 -3.44 -1.58 9.31
N PHE A 27 -4.65 -1.54 8.76
CA PHE A 27 -4.87 -1.56 7.32
C PHE A 27 -4.94 -0.14 6.77
N TYR A 28 -4.04 0.17 5.83
CA TYR A 28 -4.01 1.47 5.19
C TYR A 28 -5.04 1.54 4.06
N TYR A 29 -5.91 2.55 4.10
CA TYR A 29 -6.93 2.80 3.11
C TYR A 29 -6.99 4.28 2.80
N ASN A 30 -6.47 4.70 1.65
CA ASN A 30 -6.55 6.08 1.19
C ASN A 30 -6.77 6.15 -0.33
N PRO A 31 -7.99 6.49 -0.80
CA PRO A 31 -8.28 6.61 -2.24
C PRO A 31 -7.51 7.73 -2.94
N LYS A 32 -7.01 8.72 -2.20
CA LYS A 32 -6.21 9.83 -2.76
C LYS A 32 -4.76 9.43 -3.02
N ASP A 33 -4.29 8.36 -2.38
CA ASP A 33 -2.93 7.87 -2.49
C ASP A 33 -2.84 6.80 -3.59
N THR A 34 -2.35 7.17 -4.77
CA THR A 34 -2.29 6.28 -5.92
C THR A 34 -1.10 5.30 -5.87
N ARG A 35 -0.25 5.38 -4.84
CA ARG A 35 0.88 4.46 -4.68
C ARG A 35 0.38 3.05 -4.40
N LEU A 36 1.07 2.04 -4.96
CA LEU A 36 0.76 0.63 -4.72
C LEU A 36 1.13 0.24 -3.28
N PHE A 37 2.35 0.61 -2.85
CA PHE A 37 2.90 0.20 -1.56
C PHE A 37 3.43 1.41 -0.75
N PRO A 38 2.55 2.23 -0.16
CA PRO A 38 2.96 3.33 0.70
C PRO A 38 3.72 2.83 1.95
N SER A 39 4.42 3.72 2.65
CA SER A 39 5.09 3.38 3.90
C SER A 39 4.10 3.02 5.00
N LYS A 40 4.48 2.08 5.88
CA LYS A 40 3.75 1.81 7.12
C LYS A 40 3.76 3.04 8.03
N ARG A 41 2.83 3.06 8.99
CA ARG A 41 2.72 4.13 10.00
C ARG A 41 4.04 4.40 10.70
N ILE A 42 4.70 3.31 11.11
CA ILE A 42 6.09 3.34 11.55
C ILE A 42 6.96 3.06 10.31
N LYS A 43 7.56 4.11 9.73
CA LYS A 43 8.33 4.00 8.46
C LYS A 43 9.42 2.92 8.48
N LYS A 44 10.01 2.63 9.65
CA LYS A 44 11.02 1.57 9.84
C LYS A 44 10.50 0.15 9.60
N LEU A 45 9.17 -0.05 9.67
CA LEU A 45 8.53 -1.34 9.38
C LEU A 45 8.31 -1.59 7.87
N GLY A 46 8.78 -0.67 7.00
CA GLY A 46 8.72 -0.83 5.56
C GLY A 46 7.41 -0.32 4.95
N TRP A 47 6.87 -1.08 4.00
CA TRP A 47 5.70 -0.70 3.20
C TRP A 47 4.43 -1.45 3.61
N THR A 48 3.28 -0.95 3.18
CA THR A 48 1.96 -1.55 3.38
C THR A 48 1.19 -1.58 2.06
N ILE A 49 0.11 -2.36 2.01
CA ILE A 49 -0.84 -2.38 0.90
C ILE A 49 -1.78 -1.19 1.07
N ASN A 50 -2.05 -0.44 0.00
CA ASN A 50 -3.17 0.50 -0.01
C ASN A 50 -4.43 -0.23 -0.48
N PHE A 51 -5.31 -0.58 0.46
CA PHE A 51 -6.54 -1.31 0.16
C PHE A 51 -7.57 -0.48 -0.63
N ALA A 52 -7.37 0.83 -0.77
CA ALA A 52 -8.17 1.68 -1.64
C ALA A 52 -7.71 1.64 -3.12
N ASN A 53 -6.57 1.01 -3.42
CA ASN A 53 -6.01 0.93 -4.76
C ASN A 53 -6.20 -0.49 -5.33
N PRO A 54 -7.10 -0.69 -6.31
CA PRO A 54 -7.37 -2.00 -6.90
C PRO A 54 -6.13 -2.68 -7.47
N ASN A 55 -5.18 -1.91 -8.04
CA ASN A 55 -3.94 -2.46 -8.59
C ASN A 55 -3.02 -2.99 -7.48
N SER A 56 -2.99 -2.34 -6.31
CA SER A 56 -2.23 -2.81 -5.15
C SER A 56 -2.77 -4.14 -4.65
N VAL A 57 -4.09 -4.23 -4.48
CA VAL A 57 -4.78 -5.45 -4.04
C VAL A 57 -4.60 -6.57 -5.06
N PHE A 58 -4.78 -6.28 -6.36
CA PHE A 58 -4.60 -7.27 -7.43
C PHE A 58 -3.18 -7.83 -7.44
N LEU A 59 -2.15 -6.99 -7.34
CA LEU A 59 -0.76 -7.44 -7.30
C LEU A 59 -0.48 -8.34 -6.11
N VAL A 60 -1.03 -8.02 -4.93
CA VAL A 60 -0.90 -8.87 -3.74
C VAL A 60 -1.58 -10.22 -3.94
N LEU A 61 -2.78 -10.26 -4.53
CA LEU A 61 -3.48 -11.51 -4.82
C LEU A 61 -2.70 -12.39 -5.81
N VAL A 62 -2.08 -11.79 -6.83
CA VAL A 62 -1.20 -12.50 -7.78
C VAL A 62 -0.01 -13.12 -7.05
N VAL A 63 0.66 -12.36 -6.18
CA VAL A 63 1.79 -12.87 -5.38
C VAL A 63 1.35 -14.02 -4.47
N ILE A 64 0.22 -13.88 -3.78
CA ILE A 64 -0.33 -14.96 -2.94
C ILE A 64 -0.63 -16.21 -3.78
N ALA A 65 -1.26 -16.05 -4.95
CA ALA A 65 -1.56 -17.18 -5.83
C ALA A 65 -0.29 -17.90 -6.29
N ILE A 66 0.76 -17.16 -6.68
CA ILE A 66 2.05 -17.76 -7.07
C ILE A 66 2.66 -18.55 -5.90
N ILE A 67 2.67 -17.98 -4.70
CA ILE A 67 3.19 -18.66 -3.49
C ILE A 67 2.43 -19.96 -3.23
N LEU A 68 1.10 -19.95 -3.32
CA LEU A 68 0.26 -21.13 -3.12
C LEU A 68 0.51 -22.19 -4.19
N ILE A 69 0.64 -21.80 -5.46
CA ILE A 69 0.95 -22.72 -6.56
C ILE A 69 2.32 -23.37 -6.31
N VAL A 70 3.35 -22.57 -6.01
CA VAL A 70 4.69 -23.10 -5.71
C VAL A 70 4.65 -24.04 -4.51
N ALA A 71 4.02 -23.63 -3.40
CA ALA A 71 3.90 -24.44 -2.20
C ALA A 71 3.15 -25.76 -2.42
N ALA A 72 2.19 -25.80 -3.34
CA ALA A 72 1.47 -27.02 -3.70
C ALA A 72 2.30 -28.00 -4.57
N HIS A 73 3.39 -27.53 -5.17
CA HIS A 73 4.29 -28.32 -6.03
C HIS A 73 5.68 -28.53 -5.41
N LEU A 74 5.86 -28.15 -4.13
CA LEU A 74 7.02 -28.50 -3.30
C LEU A 74 6.73 -29.78 -2.53
#